data_AF-A0A2J6HW15-F1
#
_entry.id   AF-A0A2J6HW15-F1
#
_cell.length_a   1.000
_cell.length_b   1.000
_cell.length_c   1.000
_cell.angle_alpha   90.00
_cell.angle_beta   90.00
_cell.angle_gamma   90.00
#
_symmetry.space_group_name_H-M   'P 1'
#
loop_
_entity.id
_entity.type
_entity.pdbx_description
1 polymer ?
#
loop_
_entity_poly.entity_id
_entity_poly.type
_entity_poly.pdbx_seq_one_letter_code
_entity_poly.pdbx_strand_id
1 'polypeptide(L)'
;MTDAPVFGGTGRPIKPVGLIASAFRPSDDATMYPYLIPSNIFAVLSLRQLEKIYRNVLMDVAFANECGDFANEVQDAINSYGVGRVQTHGRASLEPPNIYAYEVDGFGNKVFMDDANVPSLMSLGYLDPKLAKTELYQNTREFLLSDNNPWFIRGKAAEGQGSPHTGKENIWPMGIILRAMT
;
A
#
# COMPACT_ATOMS: atom_id res chain seq x y z
N MET A 1 -7.86 -14.40 13.76
CA MET A 1 -6.81 -13.87 14.64
C MET A 1 -5.88 -13.07 13.74
N THR A 2 -5.77 -11.77 13.98
CA THR A 2 -4.86 -10.86 13.26
C THR A 2 -3.55 -10.66 14.01
N ASP A 3 -3.51 -10.93 15.32
CA ASP A 3 -2.35 -10.66 16.17
C ASP A 3 -1.15 -11.63 15.99
N ALA A 4 -1.22 -12.56 15.04
CA ALA A 4 -0.13 -13.47 14.71
C ALA A 4 -0.20 -13.94 13.25
N PRO A 5 0.94 -14.06 12.54
CA PRO A 5 0.97 -14.72 11.24
C PRO A 5 0.57 -16.19 11.35
N VAL A 6 -0.16 -16.67 10.35
CA VAL A 6 -0.59 -18.07 10.25
C VAL A 6 0.61 -19.03 10.08
N PHE A 7 0.33 -20.34 10.12
CA PHE A 7 1.33 -21.41 9.91
C PHE A 7 2.49 -21.39 10.91
N GLY A 8 2.18 -21.18 12.20
CA GLY A 8 3.21 -21.17 13.25
C GLY A 8 4.13 -19.94 13.18
N GLY A 9 3.64 -18.82 12.63
CA GLY A 9 4.37 -17.56 12.58
C GLY A 9 5.13 -17.30 11.27
N THR A 10 5.13 -18.24 10.32
CA THR A 10 5.83 -18.05 9.02
C THR A 10 5.03 -17.23 8.00
N GLY A 11 3.74 -17.00 8.25
CA GLY A 11 2.86 -16.31 7.31
C GLY A 11 2.46 -17.19 6.12
N ARG A 12 1.58 -16.67 5.25
CA ARG A 12 1.12 -17.37 4.04
C ARG A 12 2.28 -17.53 3.04
N PRO A 13 2.27 -18.57 2.18
CA PRO A 13 3.27 -18.74 1.13
C PRO A 13 3.40 -17.52 0.23
N ILE A 14 4.63 -17.28 -0.24
CA ILE A 14 4.97 -16.22 -1.21
C ILE A 14 5.81 -16.78 -2.35
N LYS A 15 5.72 -16.16 -3.53
CA LYS A 15 6.68 -16.35 -4.61
C LYS A 15 7.72 -15.22 -4.52
N PRO A 16 9.03 -15.49 -4.43
CA PRO A 16 10.06 -14.45 -4.35
C PRO A 16 10.15 -13.73 -5.70
N VAL A 17 9.55 -12.54 -5.78
CA VAL A 17 9.38 -11.77 -7.04
C VAL A 17 10.04 -10.39 -7.00
N GLY A 18 10.89 -10.13 -6.00
CA GLY A 18 11.56 -8.83 -5.79
C GLY A 18 10.83 -7.88 -4.82
N LEU A 19 9.67 -8.27 -4.28
CA LEU A 19 8.99 -7.53 -3.20
C LEU A 19 9.52 -7.92 -1.82
N ILE A 20 9.43 -7.00 -0.87
CA ILE A 20 9.79 -7.19 0.53
C ILE A 20 8.58 -7.71 1.30
N ALA A 21 8.73 -8.85 1.98
CA ALA A 21 7.68 -9.43 2.82
C ALA A 21 7.59 -8.69 4.16
N SER A 22 6.37 -8.30 4.53
CA SER A 22 6.01 -7.76 5.85
C SER A 22 5.07 -8.74 6.54
N ALA A 23 5.43 -9.19 7.74
CA ALA A 23 4.60 -10.08 8.54
C ALA A 23 3.35 -9.36 9.08
N PHE A 24 3.46 -8.05 9.32
CA PHE A 24 2.42 -7.20 9.88
C PHE A 24 2.24 -5.92 9.06
N ARG A 25 1.07 -5.32 9.22
CA ARG A 25 0.72 -3.98 8.72
C ARG A 25 1.16 -2.92 9.75
N PRO A 26 1.10 -1.62 9.39
CA PRO A 26 1.26 -0.53 10.35
C PRO A 26 0.13 -0.43 11.40
N SER A 27 -0.92 -1.25 11.27
CA SER A 27 -1.95 -1.45 12.31
C SER A 27 -1.58 -2.52 13.34
N ASP A 28 -0.40 -3.13 13.21
CA ASP A 28 0.05 -4.31 13.98
C ASP A 28 -0.79 -5.58 13.72
N ASP A 29 -1.70 -5.56 12.73
CA ASP A 29 -2.38 -6.76 12.25
C ASP A 29 -1.51 -7.53 11.25
N ALA A 30 -1.49 -8.86 11.35
CA ALA A 30 -0.80 -9.74 10.42
C ALA A 30 -1.34 -9.58 9.00
N THR A 31 -0.44 -9.56 8.02
CA THR A 31 -0.80 -9.43 6.60
C THR A 31 -1.59 -10.64 6.10
N MET A 32 -2.52 -10.42 5.16
CA MET A 32 -3.16 -11.53 4.47
C MET A 32 -2.18 -12.16 3.49
N TYR A 33 -1.62 -11.34 2.60
CA TYR A 33 -0.49 -11.70 1.76
C TYR A 33 0.73 -10.86 2.14
N PRO A 34 1.91 -11.47 2.37
CA PRO A 34 3.04 -10.75 2.97
C PRO A 34 3.63 -9.60 2.16
N TYR A 35 3.38 -9.47 0.86
CA TYR A 35 3.85 -8.29 0.13
C TYR A 35 2.84 -7.14 0.27
N LEU A 36 3.02 -6.38 1.34
CA LEU A 36 2.25 -5.18 1.64
C LEU A 36 2.71 -4.03 0.74
N ILE A 37 1.90 -3.69 -0.26
CA ILE A 37 2.22 -2.75 -1.33
C ILE A 37 2.50 -1.32 -0.83
N PRO A 38 1.68 -0.68 0.03
CA PRO A 38 1.99 0.67 0.49
C PRO A 38 3.31 0.74 1.28
N SER A 39 3.66 -0.32 2.02
CA SER A 39 4.95 -0.42 2.70
C SER A 39 6.12 -0.63 1.74
N ASN A 40 5.94 -1.43 0.68
CA ASN A 40 6.96 -1.58 -0.36
C ASN A 40 7.20 -0.26 -1.12
N ILE A 41 6.15 0.50 -1.45
CA ILE A 41 6.28 1.83 -2.04
C ILE A 41 7.03 2.77 -1.09
N PHE A 42 6.70 2.73 0.21
CA PHE A 42 7.40 3.54 1.20
C PHE A 42 8.89 3.14 1.36
N ALA A 43 9.21 1.85 1.25
CA ALA A 43 10.59 1.35 1.21
C ALA A 43 11.34 1.90 0.00
N VAL A 44 10.74 1.89 -1.21
CA VAL A 44 11.34 2.51 -2.40
C VAL A 44 11.64 3.98 -2.17
N LEU A 45 10.68 4.76 -1.65
CA LEU A 45 10.89 6.17 -1.35
C LEU A 45 12.04 6.39 -0.35
N SER A 46 12.11 5.57 0.70
CA SER A 46 13.16 5.62 1.72
C SER A 46 14.53 5.26 1.15
N LEU A 47 14.63 4.22 0.33
CA LEU A 47 15.87 3.82 -0.35
C LEU A 47 16.38 4.92 -1.29
N ARG A 48 15.49 5.62 -2.01
CA ARG A 48 15.86 6.78 -2.83
C ARG A 48 16.37 7.97 -2.01
N GLN A 49 15.86 8.15 -0.80
CA GLN A 49 16.38 9.15 0.13
C GLN A 49 17.77 8.78 0.62
N LEU A 50 17.99 7.51 1.00
CA LEU A 50 19.30 6.97 1.36
C LEU A 50 20.30 7.12 0.23
N GLU A 51 19.94 6.74 -1.00
CA GLU A 51 20.78 6.93 -2.19
C GLU A 51 21.28 8.39 -2.29
N LYS A 52 20.39 9.37 -2.16
CA LYS A 52 20.75 10.80 -2.23
C LYS A 52 21.66 11.24 -1.10
N ILE A 53 21.40 10.81 0.13
CA ILE A 53 22.19 11.17 1.32
C ILE A 53 23.60 10.58 1.18
N TYR A 54 23.70 9.29 0.88
CA TYR A 54 24.98 8.60 0.79
C TYR A 54 25.81 9.11 -0.40
N ARG A 55 25.16 9.44 -1.52
CA ARG A 55 25.86 9.99 -2.69
C ARG A 55 26.37 11.41 -2.46
N ASN A 56 25.54 12.30 -1.90
CA ASN A 56 25.80 13.73 -1.94
C ASN A 56 26.31 14.32 -0.61
N VAL A 57 26.08 13.64 0.51
CA VAL A 57 26.46 14.11 1.86
C VAL A 57 27.58 13.27 2.42
N LEU A 58 27.42 11.94 2.43
CA LEU A 58 28.40 11.03 3.02
C LEU A 58 29.51 10.61 2.03
N MET A 59 29.31 10.89 0.73
CA MET A 59 30.23 10.55 -0.36
C MET A 59 30.56 9.05 -0.46
N ASP A 60 29.66 8.20 0.02
CA ASP A 60 29.72 6.74 -0.14
C ASP A 60 28.86 6.34 -1.35
N VAL A 61 29.52 6.42 -2.51
CA VAL A 61 28.88 6.14 -3.81
C VAL A 61 28.51 4.67 -3.96
N ALA A 62 29.26 3.75 -3.31
CA ALA A 62 29.01 2.33 -3.40
C ALA A 62 27.68 1.96 -2.75
N PHE A 63 27.47 2.38 -1.49
CA PHE A 63 26.22 2.12 -0.79
C PHE A 63 25.04 2.90 -1.40
N ALA A 64 25.28 4.10 -1.93
CA ALA A 64 24.26 4.84 -2.66
C ALA A 64 23.75 4.07 -3.88
N ASN A 65 24.65 3.43 -4.65
CA ASN A 65 24.26 2.58 -5.78
C ASN A 65 23.47 1.35 -5.32
N GLU A 66 23.91 0.68 -4.25
CA GLU A 66 23.18 -0.47 -3.67
C GLU A 66 21.74 -0.10 -3.29
N CYS A 67 21.54 1.06 -2.64
CA CYS A 67 20.21 1.58 -2.33
C CYS A 67 19.39 1.86 -3.59
N GLY A 68 20.00 2.47 -4.60
CA GLY A 68 19.34 2.82 -5.87
C GLY A 68 18.93 1.59 -6.67
N ASP A 69 19.78 0.56 -6.71
CA ASP A 69 19.54 -0.70 -7.40
C ASP A 69 18.45 -1.50 -6.70
N PHE A 70 18.49 -1.60 -5.37
CA PHE A 70 17.43 -2.28 -4.62
C PHE A 70 16.08 -1.55 -4.75
N ALA A 71 16.08 -0.21 -4.75
CA ALA A 71 14.88 0.57 -5.03
C ALA A 71 14.32 0.34 -6.44
N ASN A 72 15.18 0.12 -7.46
CA ASN A 72 14.75 -0.24 -8.81
C ASN A 72 14.07 -1.61 -8.81
N GLU A 73 14.69 -2.62 -8.19
CA GLU A 73 14.15 -3.98 -8.11
C GLU A 73 12.75 -4.01 -7.48
N VAL A 74 12.59 -3.38 -6.32
CA VAL A 74 11.30 -3.34 -5.61
C VAL A 74 10.27 -2.55 -6.42
N GLN A 75 10.66 -1.44 -7.06
CA GLN A 75 9.75 -0.65 -7.90
C GLN A 75 9.23 -1.45 -9.11
N ASP A 76 10.11 -2.21 -9.77
CA ASP A 76 9.74 -3.06 -10.90
C ASP A 76 8.81 -4.20 -10.46
N ALA A 77 9.05 -4.76 -9.28
CA ALA A 77 8.18 -5.76 -8.68
C ALA A 77 6.81 -5.18 -8.27
N ILE A 78 6.75 -3.95 -7.74
CA ILE A 78 5.47 -3.24 -7.49
C ILE A 78 4.70 -3.06 -8.79
N ASN A 79 5.36 -2.61 -9.86
CA ASN A 79 4.72 -2.38 -11.15
C ASN A 79 4.17 -3.69 -11.76
N SER A 80 4.90 -4.79 -11.58
CA SER A 80 4.55 -6.09 -12.16
C SER A 80 3.49 -6.85 -11.36
N TYR A 81 3.52 -6.75 -10.03
CA TYR A 81 2.71 -7.59 -9.14
C TYR A 81 1.74 -6.81 -8.27
N GLY A 82 2.02 -5.55 -7.96
CA GLY A 82 1.26 -4.71 -7.03
C GLY A 82 0.07 -3.97 -7.65
N VAL A 83 -0.15 -4.07 -8.96
CA VAL A 83 -1.24 -3.41 -9.69
C VAL A 83 -2.23 -4.43 -10.22
N GLY A 84 -3.53 -4.14 -10.14
CA GLY A 84 -4.56 -4.97 -10.72
C GLY A 84 -5.81 -4.19 -11.15
N ARG A 85 -6.66 -4.85 -11.93
CA ARG A 85 -7.90 -4.28 -12.45
C ARG A 85 -9.06 -4.60 -11.51
N VAL A 86 -9.85 -3.59 -11.15
CA VAL A 86 -11.01 -3.76 -10.28
C VAL A 86 -12.24 -3.13 -10.91
N GLN A 87 -13.38 -3.83 -10.87
CA GLN A 87 -14.65 -3.24 -11.27
C GLN A 87 -15.09 -2.23 -10.23
N THR A 88 -15.25 -0.98 -10.66
CA THR A 88 -15.80 0.09 -9.82
C THR A 88 -17.26 0.30 -10.19
N HIS A 89 -18.18 -0.03 -9.29
CA HIS A 89 -19.60 0.30 -9.47
C HIS A 89 -19.75 1.83 -9.59
N GLY A 90 -20.28 2.32 -10.73
CA GLY A 90 -20.60 3.74 -10.95
C GLY A 90 -19.78 4.48 -12.02
N ARG A 91 -18.66 3.92 -12.51
CA ARG A 91 -18.02 4.43 -13.74
C ARG A 91 -18.69 3.78 -14.96
N ALA A 92 -19.20 4.59 -15.88
CA ALA A 92 -19.63 4.17 -17.21
C ALA A 92 -18.45 3.83 -18.16
N SER A 93 -17.31 3.43 -17.60
CA SER A 93 -16.13 3.04 -18.37
C SER A 93 -16.33 1.62 -18.89
N LEU A 94 -16.05 1.41 -20.18
CA LEU A 94 -16.10 0.09 -20.81
C LEU A 94 -15.06 -0.88 -20.23
N GLU A 95 -13.98 -0.35 -19.66
CA GLU A 95 -12.86 -1.14 -19.10
C GLU A 95 -12.61 -0.82 -17.62
N PRO A 96 -12.36 -1.83 -16.76
CA PRO A 96 -12.03 -1.63 -15.35
C PRO A 96 -10.67 -0.92 -15.17
N PRO A 97 -10.56 0.11 -14.31
CA PRO A 97 -9.31 0.82 -14.10
C PRO A 97 -8.26 -0.05 -13.40
N ASN A 98 -6.98 0.26 -13.65
CA ASN A 98 -5.88 -0.25 -12.84
C ASN A 98 -5.81 0.53 -11.52
N ILE A 99 -5.63 -0.20 -10.42
CA ILE A 99 -5.40 0.33 -9.07
C ILE A 99 -4.27 -0.44 -8.38
N TYR A 100 -3.69 0.15 -7.34
CA TYR A 100 -2.82 -0.59 -6.44
C TYR A 100 -3.63 -1.61 -5.64
N ALA A 101 -3.11 -2.84 -5.52
CA ALA A 101 -3.53 -3.77 -4.50
C ALA A 101 -2.97 -3.33 -3.14
N TYR A 102 -3.62 -3.73 -2.05
CA TYR A 102 -3.10 -3.50 -0.71
C TYR A 102 -2.02 -4.53 -0.37
N GLU A 103 -2.29 -5.81 -0.66
CA GLU A 103 -1.41 -6.94 -0.38
C GLU A 103 -1.41 -7.93 -1.53
N VAL A 104 -0.24 -8.52 -1.83
CA VAL A 104 -0.06 -9.53 -2.88
C VAL A 104 0.88 -10.66 -2.42
N ASP A 105 0.88 -11.79 -3.11
CA ASP A 105 1.70 -12.97 -2.76
C ASP A 105 2.75 -13.36 -3.82
N GLY A 106 2.75 -12.68 -4.97
CA GLY A 106 3.60 -13.01 -6.13
C GLY A 106 3.16 -14.21 -6.96
N PHE A 107 2.15 -14.98 -6.52
CA PHE A 107 1.51 -16.03 -7.32
C PHE A 107 0.38 -15.50 -8.21
N GLY A 108 -0.11 -14.30 -7.90
CA GLY A 108 -1.15 -13.61 -8.67
C GLY A 108 -2.31 -13.14 -7.81
N ASN A 109 -2.41 -13.63 -6.56
CA ASN A 109 -3.45 -13.20 -5.63
C ASN A 109 -3.21 -11.76 -5.18
N LYS A 110 -4.32 -11.03 -5.02
CA LYS A 110 -4.34 -9.61 -4.63
C LYS A 110 -5.50 -9.37 -3.70
N VAL A 111 -5.28 -8.63 -2.63
CA VAL A 111 -6.35 -8.05 -1.83
C VAL A 111 -6.49 -6.57 -2.20
N PHE A 112 -7.69 -6.15 -2.57
CA PHE A 112 -8.02 -4.76 -2.82
C PHE A 112 -8.83 -4.22 -1.64
N MET A 113 -8.19 -3.37 -0.84
CA MET A 113 -8.74 -2.70 0.33
C MET A 113 -7.82 -1.53 0.68
N ASP A 114 -8.09 -0.84 1.78
CA ASP A 114 -7.06 -0.08 2.49
C ASP A 114 -7.30 -0.16 3.99
N ASP A 115 -6.28 0.22 4.75
CA ASP A 115 -6.32 0.38 6.19
C ASP A 115 -6.00 1.84 6.53
N ALA A 116 -6.51 2.36 7.64
CA ALA A 116 -6.26 3.75 8.01
C ALA A 116 -4.79 4.06 8.38
N ASN A 117 -4.00 3.05 8.77
CA ASN A 117 -2.65 3.23 9.32
C ASN A 117 -1.59 3.48 8.24
N VAL A 118 -0.70 4.45 8.50
CA VAL A 118 0.36 4.88 7.57
C VAL A 118 1.60 3.98 7.69
N PRO A 119 2.19 3.49 6.58
CA PRO A 119 1.79 3.68 5.19
C PRO A 119 0.54 2.88 4.77
N SER A 120 -0.48 3.61 4.32
CA SER A 120 -1.68 3.12 3.63
C SER A 120 -1.68 3.52 2.16
N LEU A 121 -2.54 2.94 1.33
CA LEU A 121 -2.68 3.35 -0.07
C LEU A 121 -3.17 4.80 -0.18
N MET A 122 -4.09 5.24 0.68
CA MET A 122 -4.50 6.65 0.78
C MET A 122 -3.32 7.57 1.14
N SER A 123 -2.42 7.13 2.04
CA SER A 123 -1.29 7.95 2.47
C SER A 123 -0.21 8.16 1.41
N LEU A 124 -0.22 7.42 0.29
CA LEU A 124 0.81 7.54 -0.74
C LEU A 124 0.91 8.95 -1.33
N GLY A 125 -0.22 9.66 -1.45
CA GLY A 125 -0.20 11.05 -1.90
C GLY A 125 0.45 12.02 -0.91
N TYR A 126 0.44 11.68 0.38
CA TYR A 126 1.11 12.43 1.44
C TYR A 126 2.61 12.11 1.46
N LEU A 127 2.97 10.83 1.31
CA LEU A 127 4.37 10.36 1.31
C LEU A 127 5.14 10.84 0.07
N ASP A 128 4.50 10.91 -1.09
CA ASP A 128 5.03 11.55 -2.29
C ASP A 128 3.94 12.31 -3.06
N PRO A 129 3.94 13.66 -2.99
CA PRO A 129 2.99 14.50 -3.74
C PRO A 129 3.02 14.31 -5.26
N LYS A 130 4.06 13.69 -5.82
CA LYS A 130 4.09 13.31 -7.25
C LYS A 130 3.18 12.11 -7.52
N LEU A 131 3.16 11.11 -6.62
CA LEU A 131 2.25 9.97 -6.73
C LEU A 131 0.79 10.42 -6.70
N ALA A 132 0.48 11.44 -5.89
CA ALA A 132 -0.85 12.04 -5.82
C ALA A 132 -1.39 12.49 -7.19
N LYS A 133 -0.52 12.81 -8.15
CA LYS A 133 -0.91 13.27 -9.50
C LYS A 133 -1.01 12.16 -10.53
N THR A 134 -0.68 10.92 -10.17
CA THR A 134 -0.72 9.79 -11.11
C THR A 134 -2.13 9.28 -11.29
N GLU A 135 -2.47 8.85 -12.50
CA GLU A 135 -3.77 8.23 -12.80
C GLU A 135 -3.99 6.97 -11.95
N LEU A 136 -2.96 6.16 -11.76
CA LEU A 136 -3.00 4.95 -10.94
C LEU A 136 -3.39 5.24 -9.49
N TYR A 137 -2.79 6.28 -8.88
CA TYR A 137 -3.17 6.71 -7.54
C TYR A 137 -4.59 7.26 -7.50
N GLN A 138 -4.99 8.10 -8.46
CA GLN A 138 -6.34 8.68 -8.49
C GLN A 138 -7.43 7.60 -8.63
N ASN A 139 -7.21 6.62 -9.52
CA ASN A 139 -8.10 5.45 -9.64
C ASN A 139 -8.14 4.64 -8.33
N THR A 140 -6.98 4.45 -7.67
CA THR A 140 -6.92 3.78 -6.37
C THR A 140 -7.72 4.56 -5.34
N ARG A 141 -7.49 5.87 -5.19
CA ARG A 141 -8.16 6.76 -4.24
C ARG A 141 -9.68 6.77 -4.43
N GLU A 142 -10.18 6.78 -5.66
CA GLU A 142 -11.62 6.65 -5.94
C GLU A 142 -12.18 5.32 -5.41
N PHE A 143 -11.50 4.20 -5.67
CA PHE A 143 -11.88 2.90 -5.13
C PHE A 143 -11.90 2.91 -3.59
N LEU A 144 -10.90 3.52 -2.95
CA LEU A 144 -10.75 3.58 -1.49
C LEU A 144 -11.83 4.39 -0.77
N LEU A 145 -12.47 5.33 -1.47
CA LEU A 145 -13.55 6.18 -0.96
C LEU A 145 -14.95 5.67 -1.37
N SER A 146 -15.01 4.45 -1.90
CA SER A 146 -16.24 3.80 -2.36
C SER A 146 -16.59 2.59 -1.49
N ASP A 147 -17.82 2.11 -1.65
CA ASP A 147 -18.31 0.92 -0.95
C ASP A 147 -17.66 -0.38 -1.47
N ASN A 148 -16.78 -0.30 -2.48
CA ASN A 148 -15.96 -1.41 -2.93
C ASN A 148 -14.74 -1.66 -2.01
N ASN A 149 -14.33 -0.65 -1.21
CA ASN A 149 -13.35 -0.86 -0.15
C ASN A 149 -14.07 -1.38 1.10
N PRO A 150 -13.81 -2.63 1.55
CA PRO A 150 -14.52 -3.22 2.70
C PRO A 150 -14.28 -2.48 4.02
N TRP A 151 -13.26 -1.62 4.08
CA TRP A 151 -12.92 -0.82 5.26
C TRP A 151 -13.25 0.67 5.09
N PHE A 152 -13.99 1.05 4.05
CA PHE A 152 -14.57 2.38 3.97
C PHE A 152 -15.98 2.36 4.58
N ILE A 153 -16.12 2.93 5.77
CA ILE A 153 -17.34 2.85 6.58
C ILE A 153 -18.07 4.19 6.49
N ARG A 154 -19.39 4.14 6.29
CA ARG A 154 -20.29 5.31 6.32
C ARG A 154 -21.28 5.18 7.46
N GLY A 155 -21.33 6.20 8.32
CA GLY A 155 -22.30 6.30 9.40
C GLY A 155 -23.12 7.60 9.30
N LYS A 156 -24.00 7.83 10.29
CA LYS A 156 -24.80 9.06 10.36
C LYS A 156 -23.97 10.33 10.63
N ALA A 157 -22.87 10.19 11.37
CA ALA A 157 -22.05 11.32 11.82
C ALA A 157 -20.82 11.58 10.94
N ALA A 158 -20.25 10.53 10.34
CA ALA A 158 -19.02 10.62 9.55
C ALA A 158 -18.85 9.39 8.65
N GLU A 159 -17.89 9.49 7.75
CA GLU A 159 -17.38 8.41 6.91
C GLU A 159 -15.85 8.44 6.86
N GLY A 160 -15.22 7.30 6.67
CA GLY A 160 -13.76 7.21 6.63
C GLY A 160 -13.23 5.78 6.55
N GLN A 161 -11.91 5.67 6.49
CA GLN A 161 -11.20 4.40 6.59
C GLN A 161 -11.26 3.87 8.02
N GLY A 162 -11.65 2.61 8.15
CA GLY A 162 -11.49 1.82 9.36
C GLY A 162 -10.23 0.98 9.34
N SER A 163 -10.22 -0.04 10.20
CA SER A 163 -9.16 -1.05 10.27
C SER A 163 -9.73 -2.33 10.90
N PRO A 164 -9.31 -3.53 10.45
CA PRO A 164 -9.61 -4.78 11.16
C PRO A 164 -9.21 -4.73 12.63
N HIS A 165 -8.17 -3.95 12.98
CA HIS A 165 -7.71 -3.73 14.34
C HIS A 165 -8.81 -3.22 15.29
N THR A 166 -9.70 -2.36 14.80
CA THR A 166 -10.78 -1.74 15.59
C THR A 166 -12.15 -2.33 15.30
N GLY A 167 -12.20 -3.44 14.56
CA GLY A 167 -13.45 -4.07 14.14
C GLY A 167 -14.20 -3.29 13.05
N LYS A 168 -15.44 -3.70 12.79
CA LYS A 168 -16.19 -3.37 11.55
C LYS A 168 -16.93 -2.03 11.58
N GLU A 169 -17.01 -1.37 12.73
CA GLU A 169 -17.90 -0.21 12.93
C GLU A 169 -17.14 1.09 13.22
N ASN A 170 -15.82 1.02 13.39
CA ASN A 170 -15.00 2.16 13.79
C ASN A 170 -14.19 2.71 12.61
N ILE A 171 -14.31 4.01 12.39
CA ILE A 171 -13.42 4.77 11.52
C ILE A 171 -12.28 5.39 12.34
N TRP A 172 -11.13 5.57 11.70
CA TRP A 172 -9.98 6.24 12.31
C TRP A 172 -9.90 7.68 11.84
N PRO A 173 -9.72 8.67 12.75
CA PRO A 173 -9.45 10.04 12.37
C PRO A 173 -8.25 10.20 11.42
N MET A 174 -7.25 9.34 11.55
CA MET A 174 -6.08 9.31 10.65
C MET A 174 -6.46 9.14 9.18
N GLY A 175 -7.44 8.27 8.86
CA GLY A 175 -7.92 8.12 7.48
C GLY A 175 -8.57 9.38 6.91
N ILE A 176 -9.36 10.09 7.73
CA ILE A 176 -9.96 11.37 7.36
C ILE A 176 -8.89 12.44 7.13
N ILE A 177 -7.90 12.53 8.02
CA ILE A 177 -6.80 13.49 7.92
C ILE A 177 -6.02 13.26 6.62
N LEU A 178 -5.65 12.01 6.32
CA LEU A 178 -4.93 11.67 5.09
C LEU A 178 -5.75 12.00 3.85
N ARG A 179 -7.06 11.67 3.84
CA ARG A 179 -7.97 12.06 2.75
C ARG A 179 -7.96 13.57 2.50
N ALA A 180 -7.84 14.38 3.55
CA ALA A 180 -7.77 15.84 3.43
C ALA A 180 -6.40 16.34 2.95
N MET A 181 -5.32 15.62 3.26
CA MET A 181 -3.95 15.97 2.87
C MET A 181 -3.59 15.54 1.43
N THR A 182 -4.41 14.70 0.79
CA THR A 182 -4.10 14.06 -0.51
C THR A 182 -5.19 14.17 -1.57
#